data_AF-A0A0Q9KPA5-F1
#
_entry.id   AF-A0A0Q9KPA5-F1
#
_cell.length_a   1.000
_cell.length_b   1.000
_cell.length_c   1.000
_cell.angle_alpha   90.00
_cell.angle_beta   90.00
_cell.angle_gamma   90.00
#
_symmetry.space_group_name_H-M   'P 1'
#
loop_
_entity.id
_entity.type
_entity.pdbx_description
1 polymer ?
#
loop_
_entity_poly.entity_id
_entity_poly.type
_entity_poly.pdbx_seq_one_letter_code
_entity_poly.pdbx_strand_id
1 'polypeptide(L)'
;MSTFHADDPSTWPAHIEWLQKRAKPRSGEPLDAYVEWNLGIGPLVTDDTKNVESAIARAQHRSRRAPLGGRDVVIIDGSPLAGKTFAALSVALKQTAKAQTEPPPHPTCVHPRPWAYAEVRRQTGAAGVARSLAQSVGALVDSKRPSLADCISAIRHMTPKVGFQGYIVDDVHGMLGAGSKDSTALATGLKSLITGIPVPAVIIGADLKRDGIFQGTAGEQVRLSAHDWVMCGDWKTPDGKSTTGWERLLRELKHHLALPGGAKQFRLTHGALHALVEGSLGRPGLAIRWVTSAANYAIANEATLDHDALTTTYSEIDPARATLSMEVRA
;
A
#
# COMPACT_ATOMS: atom_id res chain seq x y z
N MET A 1 4.23 -17.03 13.36
CA MET A 1 3.69 -15.78 12.79
C MET A 1 3.56 -15.97 11.29
N SER A 2 2.41 -15.69 10.66
CA SER A 2 2.32 -15.72 9.19
C SER A 2 3.02 -14.47 8.66
N THR A 3 4.13 -14.64 7.96
CA THR A 3 4.83 -13.50 7.33
C THR A 3 4.00 -13.02 6.16
N PHE A 4 3.52 -11.77 6.22
CA PHE A 4 2.81 -11.16 5.11
C PHE A 4 3.79 -10.81 3.98
N HIS A 5 3.54 -11.35 2.79
CA HIS A 5 4.29 -11.07 1.58
C HIS A 5 3.36 -10.43 0.56
N ALA A 6 3.49 -9.13 0.34
CA ALA A 6 2.65 -8.42 -0.64
C ALA A 6 2.83 -9.00 -2.06
N ASP A 7 4.06 -9.41 -2.39
CA ASP A 7 4.47 -10.04 -3.65
C ASP A 7 4.05 -11.51 -3.78
N ASP A 8 3.48 -12.11 -2.74
CA ASP A 8 2.85 -13.42 -2.80
C ASP A 8 1.40 -13.38 -2.32
N PRO A 9 0.45 -13.01 -3.21
CA PRO A 9 -0.99 -13.03 -2.93
C PRO A 9 -1.55 -14.37 -2.45
N SER A 10 -0.84 -15.48 -2.62
CA SER A 10 -1.27 -16.77 -2.08
C SER A 10 -1.16 -16.85 -0.56
N THR A 11 -0.35 -15.99 0.06
CA THR A 11 -0.21 -15.86 1.53
C THR A 11 -1.28 -14.97 2.15
N TRP A 12 -1.95 -14.14 1.35
CA TRP A 12 -2.93 -13.17 1.84
C TRP A 12 -4.12 -13.83 2.57
N PRO A 13 -4.70 -14.95 2.10
CA PRO A 13 -5.70 -15.71 2.85
C PRO A 13 -5.32 -16.00 4.31
N ALA A 14 -4.13 -16.56 4.53
CA ALA A 14 -3.65 -16.91 5.86
C ALA A 14 -3.39 -15.65 6.71
N HIS A 15 -2.89 -14.58 6.08
CA HIS A 15 -2.71 -13.29 6.74
C HIS A 15 -4.05 -12.66 7.16
N ILE A 16 -5.07 -12.69 6.31
CA ILE A 16 -6.43 -12.21 6.59
C ILE A 16 -7.04 -13.02 7.73
N GLU A 17 -6.95 -14.34 7.68
CA GLU A 17 -7.46 -15.21 8.75
C GLU A 17 -6.76 -14.91 10.08
N TRP A 18 -5.44 -14.71 10.06
CA TRP A 18 -4.69 -14.28 11.22
C TRP A 18 -5.17 -12.92 11.74
N LEU A 19 -5.32 -11.91 10.88
CA LEU A 19 -5.84 -10.59 11.25
C LEU A 19 -7.25 -10.68 11.88
N GLN A 20 -8.12 -11.53 11.37
CA GLN A 20 -9.50 -11.70 11.86
C GLN A 20 -9.57 -12.42 13.21
N LYS A 21 -8.67 -13.40 13.45
CA LYS A 21 -8.62 -14.18 14.70
C LYS A 21 -7.83 -13.48 15.81
N ARG A 22 -7.02 -12.49 15.45
CA ARG A 22 -6.16 -11.78 16.39
C ARG A 22 -6.99 -10.85 17.29
N ALA A 23 -7.02 -11.13 18.58
CA ALA A 23 -7.59 -10.23 19.57
C ALA A 23 -6.56 -9.17 20.00
N LYS A 24 -7.03 -7.96 20.31
CA LYS A 24 -6.20 -6.93 20.96
C LYS A 24 -5.73 -7.45 22.32
N PRO A 25 -4.44 -7.33 22.68
CA PRO A 25 -3.91 -7.80 23.95
C PRO A 25 -4.70 -7.26 25.14
N ARG A 26 -4.93 -8.10 26.15
CA ARG A 26 -5.63 -7.75 27.39
C ARG A 26 -4.65 -7.36 28.49
N SER A 27 -5.14 -6.60 29.46
CA SER A 27 -4.39 -6.21 30.66
C SER A 27 -3.79 -7.45 31.34
N GLY A 28 -2.49 -7.39 31.65
CA GLY A 28 -1.75 -8.50 32.28
C GLY A 28 -1.09 -9.48 31.30
N GLU A 29 -1.30 -9.34 30.00
CA GLU A 29 -0.50 -10.07 29.00
C GLU A 29 0.96 -9.55 28.96
N PRO A 30 1.92 -10.37 28.51
CA PRO A 30 3.32 -9.96 28.36
C PRO A 30 3.47 -8.75 27.43
N LEU A 31 4.46 -7.87 27.71
CA LEU A 31 4.71 -6.67 26.90
C LEU A 31 4.95 -6.98 25.41
N ASP A 32 5.58 -8.13 25.12
CA ASP A 32 5.80 -8.60 23.74
C ASP A 32 4.50 -8.76 22.95
N ALA A 33 3.39 -9.15 23.60
CA ALA A 33 2.09 -9.27 22.92
C ALA A 33 1.59 -7.90 22.42
N TYR A 34 1.87 -6.82 23.17
CA TYR A 34 1.53 -5.44 22.79
C TYR A 34 2.40 -4.95 21.64
N VAL A 35 3.71 -5.21 21.70
CA VAL A 35 4.65 -4.86 20.63
C VAL A 35 4.28 -5.59 19.34
N GLU A 36 4.10 -6.90 19.40
CA GLU A 36 3.63 -7.69 18.26
C GLU A 36 2.32 -7.12 17.72
N TRP A 37 1.36 -6.76 18.59
CA TRP A 37 0.09 -6.15 18.17
C TRP A 37 0.31 -4.89 17.35
N ASN A 38 1.08 -3.95 17.89
CA ASN A 38 1.35 -2.66 17.26
C ASN A 38 2.13 -2.79 15.94
N LEU A 39 3.06 -3.74 15.85
CA LEU A 39 3.79 -4.05 14.61
C LEU A 39 2.90 -4.64 13.52
N GLY A 40 1.78 -5.28 13.91
CA GLY A 40 0.81 -5.85 12.99
C GLY A 40 -0.46 -5.03 12.83
N ILE A 41 -0.46 -3.74 13.19
CA ILE A 41 -1.58 -2.85 12.88
C ILE A 41 -1.71 -2.77 11.36
N GLY A 42 -2.78 -3.38 10.86
CA GLY A 42 -3.12 -3.37 9.45
C GLY A 42 -3.60 -1.99 8.97
N PRO A 43 -4.20 -1.93 7.77
CA PRO A 43 -4.68 -0.69 7.17
C PRO A 43 -5.48 0.21 8.10
N LEU A 44 -4.92 1.38 8.44
CA LEU A 44 -5.66 2.44 9.12
C LEU A 44 -6.54 3.16 8.10
N VAL A 45 -7.79 3.42 8.49
CA VAL A 45 -8.75 4.10 7.64
C VAL A 45 -8.42 5.60 7.62
N THR A 46 -7.86 6.07 6.51
CA THR A 46 -7.55 7.49 6.29
C THR A 46 -8.37 8.05 5.12
N ASP A 47 -8.27 9.35 4.90
CA ASP A 47 -8.88 9.97 3.73
C ASP A 47 -8.25 9.43 2.43
N ASP A 48 -6.95 9.14 2.44
CA ASP A 48 -6.25 8.53 1.31
C ASP A 48 -6.76 7.11 1.03
N THR A 49 -6.92 6.27 2.06
CA THR A 49 -7.44 4.90 1.84
C THR A 49 -8.85 4.93 1.28
N LYS A 50 -9.70 5.87 1.73
CA LYS A 50 -11.07 6.06 1.19
C LYS A 50 -11.06 6.56 -0.26
N ASN A 51 -10.17 7.50 -0.57
CA ASN A 51 -10.02 8.04 -1.93
C ASN A 51 -9.53 6.96 -2.90
N VAL A 52 -8.54 6.17 -2.49
CA VAL A 52 -8.02 5.02 -3.25
C VAL A 52 -9.10 3.96 -3.42
N GLU A 53 -9.82 3.58 -2.35
CA GLU A 53 -10.95 2.63 -2.44
C GLU A 53 -12.00 3.10 -3.44
N SER A 54 -12.37 4.37 -3.38
CA SER A 54 -13.36 4.96 -4.28
C SER A 54 -12.88 4.97 -5.74
N ALA A 55 -11.61 5.31 -5.99
CA ALA A 55 -11.01 5.30 -7.32
C ALA A 55 -10.97 3.88 -7.92
N ILE A 56 -10.52 2.90 -7.13
CA ILE A 56 -10.49 1.49 -7.54
C ILE A 56 -11.91 0.98 -7.82
N ALA A 57 -12.88 1.30 -6.97
CA ALA A 57 -14.27 0.89 -7.17
C ALA A 57 -14.87 1.47 -8.47
N ARG A 58 -14.58 2.75 -8.78
CA ARG A 58 -14.98 3.37 -10.06
C ARG A 58 -14.33 2.67 -11.25
N ALA A 59 -13.03 2.40 -11.19
CA ALA A 59 -12.30 1.71 -12.24
C ALA A 59 -12.88 0.31 -12.48
N GLN A 60 -13.11 -0.47 -11.41
CA GLN A 60 -13.74 -1.79 -11.50
C GLN A 60 -15.15 -1.72 -12.10
N HIS A 61 -15.94 -0.72 -11.71
CA HIS A 61 -17.29 -0.50 -12.23
C HIS A 61 -17.29 -0.25 -13.74
N ARG A 62 -16.39 0.62 -14.22
CA ARG A 62 -16.24 0.97 -15.64
C ARG A 62 -15.66 -0.21 -16.43
N SER A 63 -14.63 -0.88 -15.90
CA SER A 63 -14.02 -2.08 -16.52
C SER A 63 -15.01 -3.21 -16.78
N ARG A 64 -15.91 -3.50 -15.84
CA ARG A 64 -16.93 -4.55 -15.98
C ARG A 64 -18.02 -4.23 -17.01
N ARG A 65 -18.24 -2.95 -17.32
CA ARG A 65 -19.32 -2.49 -18.21
C ARG A 65 -18.85 -2.06 -19.59
N ALA A 66 -17.55 -1.92 -19.82
CA ALA A 66 -17.08 -1.49 -21.12
C ALA A 66 -17.19 -2.63 -22.16
N PRO A 67 -17.69 -2.36 -23.38
CA PRO A 67 -17.96 -3.37 -24.43
C PRO A 67 -16.75 -4.20 -24.90
N LEU A 68 -15.52 -3.87 -24.48
CA LEU A 68 -14.27 -4.54 -24.87
C LEU A 68 -13.38 -4.88 -23.66
N GLY A 69 -13.96 -4.94 -22.46
CA GLY A 69 -13.24 -5.00 -21.19
C GLY A 69 -12.57 -3.66 -20.90
N GLY A 70 -13.13 -2.85 -20.01
CA GLY A 70 -12.63 -1.50 -19.80
C GLY A 70 -11.25 -1.54 -19.17
N ARG A 71 -10.37 -0.65 -19.61
CA ARG A 71 -8.92 -0.68 -19.36
C ARG A 71 -8.54 0.47 -18.46
N ASP A 72 -9.26 0.56 -17.35
CA ASP A 72 -9.10 1.68 -16.47
C ASP A 72 -7.83 1.55 -15.65
N VAL A 73 -7.10 2.65 -15.64
CA VAL A 73 -5.91 2.79 -14.82
C VAL A 73 -6.24 3.74 -13.68
N VAL A 74 -5.89 3.31 -12.47
CA VAL A 74 -5.80 4.17 -11.28
C VAL A 74 -4.33 4.43 -11.02
N ILE A 75 -3.94 5.70 -10.99
CA ILE A 75 -2.59 6.08 -10.60
C ILE A 75 -2.64 6.59 -9.15
N ILE A 76 -1.79 6.03 -8.30
CA ILE A 76 -1.60 6.45 -6.92
C ILE A 76 -0.20 7.05 -6.81
N ASP A 77 -0.16 8.35 -6.57
CA ASP A 77 1.06 9.15 -6.54
C ASP A 77 1.18 9.88 -5.20
N GLY A 78 2.35 10.42 -4.91
CA GLY A 78 2.67 11.13 -3.68
C GLY A 78 4.08 10.84 -3.21
N SER A 79 4.54 11.59 -2.21
CA SER A 79 5.92 11.46 -1.73
C SER A 79 6.23 10.05 -1.19
N PRO A 80 7.53 9.68 -1.08
CA PRO A 80 7.94 8.48 -0.37
C PRO A 80 7.31 8.43 1.03
N LEU A 81 6.89 7.23 1.46
CA LEU A 81 6.26 7.01 2.77
C LEU A 81 4.95 7.79 3.01
N ALA A 82 4.24 8.22 1.95
CA ALA A 82 2.90 8.79 2.07
C ALA A 82 1.80 7.77 2.42
N GLY A 83 2.07 6.46 2.31
CA GLY A 83 1.09 5.39 2.59
C GLY A 83 0.39 4.82 1.34
N LYS A 84 0.92 5.07 0.13
CA LYS A 84 0.33 4.67 -1.15
C LYS A 84 0.09 3.15 -1.29
N THR A 85 1.16 2.35 -1.14
CA THR A 85 1.13 0.88 -1.17
C THR A 85 0.11 0.34 -0.20
N PHE A 86 0.11 0.90 1.02
CA PHE A 86 -0.77 0.49 2.10
C PHE A 86 -2.24 0.79 1.78
N ALA A 87 -2.55 1.95 1.20
CA ALA A 87 -3.88 2.30 0.75
C ALA A 87 -4.40 1.33 -0.33
N ALA A 88 -3.57 0.98 -1.33
CA ALA A 88 -3.96 0.03 -2.37
C ALA A 88 -4.15 -1.40 -1.81
N LEU A 89 -3.20 -1.88 -1.01
CA LEU A 89 -3.27 -3.20 -0.39
C LEU A 89 -4.45 -3.33 0.56
N SER A 90 -4.88 -2.25 1.22
CA SER A 90 -6.08 -2.27 2.08
C SER A 90 -7.34 -2.68 1.32
N VAL A 91 -7.50 -2.15 0.10
CA VAL A 91 -8.62 -2.46 -0.78
C VAL A 91 -8.49 -3.90 -1.29
N ALA A 92 -7.28 -4.29 -1.69
CA ALA A 92 -7.00 -5.62 -2.20
C ALA A 92 -7.26 -6.72 -1.16
N LEU A 93 -6.81 -6.51 0.08
CA LEU A 93 -7.05 -7.42 1.21
C LEU A 93 -8.54 -7.49 1.58
N LYS A 94 -9.24 -6.35 1.63
CA LYS A 94 -10.69 -6.31 1.90
C LYS A 94 -11.48 -7.07 0.84
N GLN A 95 -11.15 -6.91 -0.44
CA GLN A 95 -11.80 -7.64 -1.53
C GLN A 95 -11.42 -9.12 -1.55
N THR A 96 -10.20 -9.47 -1.15
CA THR A 96 -9.77 -10.87 -0.98
C THR A 96 -10.54 -11.55 0.15
N ALA A 97 -10.67 -10.89 1.31
CA ALA A 97 -11.46 -11.40 2.42
C ALA A 97 -12.93 -11.61 2.03
N LYS A 98 -13.50 -10.68 1.25
CA LYS A 98 -14.86 -10.81 0.71
C LYS A 98 -15.00 -11.99 -0.25
N ALA A 99 -14.04 -12.18 -1.16
CA ALA A 99 -14.07 -13.28 -2.12
C ALA A 99 -14.00 -14.67 -1.46
N GLN A 100 -13.43 -14.78 -0.26
CA GLN A 100 -13.38 -16.04 0.49
C GLN A 100 -14.72 -16.48 1.07
N THR A 101 -15.66 -15.54 1.27
CA THR A 101 -16.98 -15.82 1.84
C THR A 101 -18.09 -15.85 0.80
N GLU A 102 -17.80 -15.45 -0.44
CA GLU A 102 -18.72 -15.49 -1.56
C GLU A 102 -18.62 -16.83 -2.33
N PRO A 103 -19.68 -17.21 -3.07
CA PRO A 103 -19.63 -18.38 -3.94
C PRO A 103 -18.43 -18.31 -4.91
N PRO A 104 -17.78 -19.45 -5.21
CA PRO A 104 -16.62 -19.45 -6.09
C PRO A 104 -17.00 -18.91 -7.48
N PRO A 105 -16.13 -18.10 -8.10
CA PRO A 105 -16.40 -17.48 -9.40
C PRO A 105 -16.52 -18.50 -10.54
N HIS A 106 -15.99 -19.71 -10.35
CA HIS A 106 -16.06 -20.82 -11.30
C HIS A 106 -16.11 -22.16 -10.54
N PRO A 107 -16.77 -23.22 -11.06
CA PRO A 107 -16.85 -24.53 -10.38
C PRO A 107 -15.51 -25.15 -10.01
N THR A 108 -14.46 -24.87 -10.77
CA THR A 108 -13.09 -25.38 -10.52
C THR A 108 -12.26 -24.45 -9.63
N CYS A 109 -12.83 -23.35 -9.13
CA CYS A 109 -12.12 -22.38 -8.31
C CYS A 109 -12.07 -22.85 -6.86
N VAL A 110 -10.93 -23.42 -6.46
CA VAL A 110 -10.70 -23.81 -5.06
C VAL A 110 -10.38 -22.59 -4.19
N HIS A 111 -9.59 -21.65 -4.72
CA HIS A 111 -9.15 -20.45 -4.01
C HIS A 111 -9.29 -19.22 -4.90
N PRO A 112 -10.28 -18.34 -4.64
CA PRO A 112 -10.43 -17.08 -5.36
C PRO A 112 -9.17 -16.21 -5.22
N ARG A 113 -8.77 -15.56 -6.30
CA ARG A 113 -7.61 -14.65 -6.36
C ARG A 113 -8.04 -13.34 -7.04
N PRO A 114 -8.74 -12.45 -6.32
CA PRO A 114 -9.27 -11.23 -6.92
C PRO A 114 -8.18 -10.20 -7.25
N TRP A 115 -7.00 -10.32 -6.66
CA TRP A 115 -5.90 -9.38 -6.83
C TRP A 115 -4.58 -10.06 -7.09
N ALA A 116 -3.71 -9.33 -7.78
CA ALA A 116 -2.29 -9.66 -7.97
C ALA A 116 -1.46 -8.41 -7.66
N TYR A 117 -0.24 -8.61 -7.20
CA TYR A 117 0.67 -7.53 -6.86
C TYR A 117 2.05 -7.82 -7.44
N ALA A 118 2.70 -6.79 -7.98
CA ALA A 118 4.08 -6.87 -8.43
C ALA A 118 4.81 -5.58 -8.09
N GLU A 119 5.98 -5.70 -7.48
CA GLU A 119 6.89 -4.59 -7.22
C GLU A 119 7.88 -4.44 -8.39
N VAL A 120 8.06 -3.21 -8.88
CA VAL A 120 9.08 -2.89 -9.88
C VAL A 120 10.41 -2.66 -9.18
N ARG A 121 11.36 -3.58 -9.39
CA ARG A 121 12.74 -3.46 -8.92
C ARG A 121 13.63 -3.05 -10.08
N ARG A 122 14.78 -2.42 -9.80
CA ARG A 122 15.73 -1.95 -10.83
C ARG A 122 16.12 -3.00 -11.88
N GLN A 123 16.10 -4.28 -11.51
CA GLN A 123 16.46 -5.40 -12.40
C GLN A 123 15.25 -6.11 -13.01
N THR A 124 14.02 -5.84 -12.55
CA THR A 124 12.80 -6.44 -13.10
C THR A 124 12.21 -5.55 -14.19
N GLY A 125 12.56 -5.86 -15.45
CA GLY A 125 11.83 -5.31 -16.59
C GLY A 125 10.37 -5.77 -16.64
N ALA A 126 9.58 -5.25 -17.58
CA ALA A 126 8.14 -5.52 -17.68
C ALA A 126 7.74 -7.01 -17.76
N ALA A 127 8.59 -7.86 -18.37
CA ALA A 127 8.36 -9.31 -18.39
C ALA A 127 8.46 -9.95 -16.99
N GLY A 128 9.31 -9.40 -16.12
CA GLY A 128 9.41 -9.77 -14.71
C GLY A 128 8.12 -9.43 -13.95
N VAL A 129 7.63 -8.20 -14.12
CA VAL A 129 6.33 -7.76 -13.56
C VAL A 129 5.21 -8.69 -14.01
N ALA A 130 5.10 -8.95 -15.32
CA ALA A 130 4.08 -9.82 -15.87
C ALA A 130 4.15 -11.26 -15.33
N ARG A 131 5.37 -11.77 -15.11
CA ARG A 131 5.58 -13.09 -14.52
C ARG A 131 5.12 -13.13 -13.06
N SER A 132 5.45 -12.13 -12.25
CA SER A 132 4.99 -12.02 -10.86
C SER A 132 3.46 -11.96 -10.78
N LEU A 133 2.82 -11.20 -11.69
CA LEU A 133 1.35 -11.16 -11.78
C LEU A 133 0.75 -12.50 -12.20
N ALA A 134 1.35 -13.20 -13.17
CA ALA A 134 0.90 -14.53 -13.60
C ALA A 134 1.00 -15.56 -12.47
N GLN A 135 2.12 -15.58 -11.75
CA GLN A 135 2.32 -16.44 -10.58
C GLN A 135 1.30 -16.13 -9.47
N SER A 136 1.05 -14.84 -9.21
CA SER A 136 0.07 -14.38 -8.22
C SER A 136 -1.33 -14.94 -8.48
N VAL A 137 -1.77 -14.99 -9.74
CA VAL A 137 -3.09 -15.54 -10.11
C VAL A 137 -3.09 -17.07 -10.31
N GLY A 138 -1.96 -17.73 -10.07
CA GLY A 138 -1.81 -19.18 -10.23
C GLY A 138 -1.76 -19.63 -11.69
N ALA A 139 -1.42 -18.73 -12.62
CA ALA A 139 -1.24 -19.06 -14.02
C ALA A 139 0.10 -19.77 -14.20
N LEU A 140 0.07 -20.99 -14.73
CA LEU A 140 1.25 -21.71 -15.17
C LEU A 140 1.67 -21.17 -16.53
N VAL A 141 2.97 -20.88 -16.69
CA VAL A 141 3.55 -20.51 -17.98
C VAL A 141 4.64 -21.53 -18.30
N ASP A 142 4.42 -22.34 -19.33
CA ASP A 142 5.20 -23.56 -19.61
C ASP A 142 6.65 -23.30 -20.08
N SER A 143 7.06 -22.03 -20.20
CA SER A 143 8.39 -21.62 -20.63
C SER A 143 9.32 -21.32 -19.46
N LYS A 144 10.60 -21.70 -19.57
CA LYS A 144 11.67 -21.28 -18.62
C LYS A 144 11.93 -19.76 -18.64
N ARG A 145 11.60 -19.10 -19.76
CA ARG A 145 11.74 -17.65 -19.97
C ARG A 145 10.51 -17.14 -20.72
N PRO A 146 9.35 -17.05 -20.06
CA PRO A 146 8.13 -16.62 -20.72
C PRO A 146 8.27 -15.17 -21.20
N SER A 147 7.73 -14.91 -22.40
CA SER A 147 7.60 -13.56 -22.92
C SER A 147 6.49 -12.81 -22.18
N LEU A 148 6.47 -11.48 -22.32
CA LEU A 148 5.38 -10.65 -21.80
C LEU A 148 4.00 -11.10 -22.32
N ALA A 149 3.93 -11.47 -23.61
CA ALA A 149 2.70 -11.93 -24.25
C ALA A 149 2.23 -13.27 -23.67
N ASP A 150 3.15 -14.21 -23.40
CA ASP A 150 2.82 -15.50 -22.78
C ASP A 150 2.20 -15.29 -21.39
N CYS A 151 2.81 -14.43 -20.58
CA CYS A 151 2.28 -14.09 -19.24
C CYS A 151 0.89 -13.45 -19.33
N ILE A 152 0.68 -12.47 -20.23
CA ILE A 152 -0.62 -11.82 -20.41
C ILE A 152 -1.69 -12.84 -20.85
N SER A 153 -1.35 -13.73 -21.79
CA SER A 153 -2.25 -14.78 -22.26
C SER A 153 -2.66 -15.72 -21.12
N ALA A 154 -1.69 -16.15 -20.30
CA ALA A 154 -1.93 -17.01 -19.16
C ALA A 154 -2.82 -16.32 -18.09
N ILE A 155 -2.58 -15.04 -17.79
CA ILE A 155 -3.42 -14.24 -16.87
C ILE A 155 -4.85 -14.13 -17.39
N ARG A 156 -5.02 -13.83 -18.69
CA ARG A 156 -6.35 -13.76 -19.33
C ARG A 156 -7.13 -15.05 -19.16
N HIS A 157 -6.48 -16.18 -19.39
CA HIS A 157 -7.10 -17.50 -19.26
C HIS A 157 -7.53 -17.80 -17.82
N MET A 158 -6.76 -17.33 -16.83
CA MET A 158 -7.06 -17.53 -15.41
C MET A 158 -8.10 -16.54 -14.85
N THR A 159 -8.21 -15.35 -15.43
CA THR A 159 -9.08 -14.25 -14.94
C THR A 159 -10.49 -14.72 -14.53
N PRO A 160 -11.29 -15.38 -15.41
CA PRO A 160 -12.63 -15.82 -15.03
C PRO A 160 -12.62 -16.96 -14.01
N LYS A 161 -11.60 -17.82 -14.03
CA LYS A 161 -11.50 -19.00 -13.16
C LYS A 161 -11.26 -18.62 -11.71
N VAL A 162 -10.53 -17.54 -11.44
CA VAL A 162 -10.16 -17.13 -10.07
C VAL A 162 -10.90 -15.88 -9.60
N GLY A 163 -11.81 -15.34 -10.42
CA GLY A 163 -12.58 -14.14 -10.10
C GLY A 163 -11.71 -12.90 -10.00
N PHE A 164 -10.72 -12.77 -10.89
CA PHE A 164 -9.75 -11.68 -10.89
C PHE A 164 -10.43 -10.32 -11.09
N GLN A 165 -10.08 -9.33 -10.28
CA GLN A 165 -10.76 -8.01 -10.19
C GLN A 165 -9.84 -6.82 -10.39
N GLY A 166 -8.51 -6.99 -10.29
CA GLY A 166 -7.54 -5.93 -10.49
C GLY A 166 -6.10 -6.40 -10.20
N TYR A 167 -5.12 -5.59 -10.58
CA TYR A 167 -3.73 -5.81 -10.21
C TYR A 167 -3.02 -4.53 -9.81
N ILE A 168 -2.01 -4.67 -8.95
CA ILE A 168 -1.17 -3.59 -8.46
C ILE A 168 0.22 -3.74 -9.06
N VAL A 169 0.74 -2.66 -9.63
CA VAL A 169 2.15 -2.51 -9.99
C VAL A 169 2.73 -1.39 -9.13
N ASP A 170 3.57 -1.75 -8.18
CA ASP A 170 4.14 -0.84 -7.18
C ASP A 170 5.56 -0.42 -7.54
N ASP A 171 5.98 0.70 -6.95
CA ASP A 171 7.31 1.28 -7.07
C ASP A 171 7.79 1.46 -8.51
N VAL A 172 6.90 1.89 -9.41
CA VAL A 172 7.25 2.07 -10.83
C VAL A 172 8.33 3.15 -11.07
N HIS A 173 8.57 4.00 -10.07
CA HIS A 173 9.67 4.97 -10.03
C HIS A 173 11.06 4.31 -9.78
N GLY A 174 11.11 3.03 -9.39
CA GLY A 174 12.33 2.30 -9.09
C GLY A 174 13.29 2.11 -10.28
N MET A 175 12.80 2.23 -11.52
CA MET A 175 13.59 2.11 -12.76
C MET A 175 14.07 3.45 -13.34
N LEU A 176 14.00 4.55 -12.59
CA LEU A 176 14.20 5.88 -13.14
C LEU A 176 15.67 6.24 -13.45
N GLY A 177 15.93 6.39 -14.75
CA GLY A 177 16.38 7.65 -15.34
C GLY A 177 15.37 8.07 -16.41
N ALA A 178 14.86 9.30 -16.39
CA ALA A 178 13.87 9.77 -17.36
C ALA A 178 14.42 9.67 -18.79
N GLY A 179 13.62 9.12 -19.72
CA GLY A 179 14.05 8.91 -21.12
C GLY A 179 15.08 7.80 -21.33
N SER A 180 15.43 7.03 -20.29
CA SER A 180 16.27 5.85 -20.46
C SER A 180 15.57 4.77 -21.29
N LYS A 181 16.37 3.89 -21.92
CA LYS A 181 15.84 2.71 -22.63
C LYS A 181 14.98 1.84 -21.71
N ASP A 182 15.35 1.75 -20.44
CA ASP A 182 14.67 0.95 -19.43
C ASP A 182 13.32 1.54 -19.04
N SER A 183 13.23 2.87 -18.90
CA SER A 183 11.97 3.58 -18.64
C SER A 183 10.99 3.42 -19.81
N THR A 184 11.49 3.54 -21.05
CA THR A 184 10.67 3.35 -22.26
C THR A 184 10.18 1.90 -22.41
N ALA A 185 11.05 0.93 -22.11
CA ALA A 185 10.70 -0.49 -22.14
C ALA A 185 9.64 -0.83 -21.07
N LEU A 186 9.76 -0.26 -19.87
CA LEU A 186 8.77 -0.42 -18.80
C LEU A 186 7.43 0.20 -19.20
N ALA A 187 7.41 1.44 -19.71
CA ALA A 187 6.18 2.10 -20.16
C ALA A 187 5.47 1.31 -21.28
N THR A 188 6.23 0.78 -22.23
CA THR A 188 5.71 -0.09 -23.30
C THR A 188 5.13 -1.40 -22.73
N GLY A 189 5.80 -1.97 -21.74
CA GLY A 189 5.34 -3.15 -21.04
C GLY A 189 4.08 -2.91 -20.21
N LEU A 190 4.01 -1.82 -19.46
CA LEU A 190 2.83 -1.39 -18.71
C LEU A 190 1.63 -1.19 -19.64
N LYS A 191 1.83 -0.50 -20.77
CA LYS A 191 0.81 -0.37 -21.81
C LYS A 191 0.32 -1.75 -22.28
N SER A 192 1.23 -2.69 -22.50
CA SER A 192 0.87 -4.05 -22.94
C SER A 192 0.08 -4.80 -21.86
N LEU A 193 0.42 -4.63 -20.57
CA LEU A 193 -0.35 -5.18 -19.45
C LEU A 193 -1.74 -4.55 -19.36
N ILE A 194 -1.85 -3.22 -19.43
CA ILE A 194 -3.12 -2.48 -19.36
C ILE A 194 -4.06 -2.85 -20.50
N THR A 195 -3.52 -3.01 -21.71
CA THR A 195 -4.31 -3.37 -22.89
C THR A 195 -4.60 -4.87 -22.98
N GLY A 196 -3.73 -5.68 -22.40
CA GLY A 196 -3.82 -7.14 -22.39
C GLY A 196 -4.72 -7.68 -21.30
N ILE A 197 -4.63 -7.21 -20.07
CA ILE A 197 -5.31 -7.81 -18.93
C ILE A 197 -6.72 -7.20 -18.77
N PRO A 198 -7.80 -8.01 -18.72
CA PRO A 198 -9.19 -7.52 -18.77
C PRO A 198 -9.72 -7.06 -17.40
N VAL A 199 -8.87 -6.46 -16.57
CA VAL A 199 -9.23 -5.88 -15.26
C VAL A 199 -8.47 -4.57 -15.03
N PRO A 200 -8.93 -3.68 -14.13
CA PRO A 200 -8.22 -2.45 -13.82
C PRO A 200 -6.78 -2.65 -13.38
N ALA A 201 -5.93 -1.69 -13.76
CA ALA A 201 -4.56 -1.57 -13.29
C ALA A 201 -4.47 -0.50 -12.20
N VAL A 202 -3.79 -0.81 -11.10
CA VAL A 202 -3.40 0.17 -10.08
C VAL A 202 -1.90 0.38 -10.17
N ILE A 203 -1.47 1.57 -10.54
CA ILE A 203 -0.06 1.93 -10.70
C ILE A 203 0.34 2.83 -9.53
N ILE A 204 1.39 2.45 -8.81
CA ILE A 204 1.86 3.18 -7.63
C ILE A 204 3.31 3.62 -7.83
N GLY A 205 3.60 4.85 -7.43
CA GLY A 205 4.97 5.35 -7.43
C GLY A 205 5.10 6.68 -6.70
N ALA A 206 6.32 7.21 -6.66
CA ALA A 206 6.60 8.53 -6.13
C ALA A 206 6.78 9.52 -7.27
N ASP A 207 6.25 10.73 -7.09
CA ASP A 207 6.38 11.88 -7.98
C ASP A 207 6.09 11.57 -9.47
N LEU A 208 5.15 10.66 -9.74
CA LEU A 208 4.84 10.16 -11.08
C LEU A 208 4.32 11.25 -12.03
N LYS A 209 3.71 12.32 -11.51
CA LYS A 209 3.35 13.49 -12.34
C LYS A 209 4.57 14.20 -12.93
N ARG A 210 5.70 14.15 -12.23
CA ARG A 210 6.95 14.85 -12.58
C ARG A 210 7.95 13.90 -13.23
N ASP A 211 7.86 12.62 -12.93
CA ASP A 211 8.81 11.60 -13.35
C ASP A 211 8.59 11.06 -14.77
N GLY A 212 9.69 10.60 -15.38
CA GLY A 212 9.78 10.29 -16.80
C GLY A 212 9.07 9.02 -17.28
N ILE A 213 8.49 8.19 -16.41
CA ILE A 213 7.85 6.93 -16.84
C ILE A 213 6.61 7.16 -17.73
N PHE A 214 5.95 8.30 -17.55
CA PHE A 214 4.82 8.72 -18.39
C PHE A 214 5.22 9.66 -19.53
N GLN A 215 6.53 9.87 -19.74
CA GLN A 215 7.02 10.63 -20.89
C GLN A 215 7.18 9.71 -22.12
N GLY A 216 7.13 10.31 -23.31
CA GLY A 216 7.15 9.58 -24.58
C GLY A 216 5.81 8.91 -24.93
N THR A 217 5.69 8.41 -26.16
CA THR A 217 4.39 7.96 -26.72
C THR A 217 3.72 6.84 -25.92
N ALA A 218 4.48 5.87 -25.41
CA ALA A 218 3.92 4.77 -24.63
C ALA A 218 3.51 5.20 -23.23
N GLY A 219 4.34 6.00 -22.54
CA GLY A 219 4.04 6.54 -21.22
C GLY A 219 2.83 7.47 -21.24
N GLU A 220 2.72 8.31 -22.26
CA GLU A 220 1.58 9.21 -22.46
C GLU A 220 0.28 8.42 -22.66
N GLN A 221 0.32 7.30 -23.36
CA GLN A 221 -0.86 6.45 -23.52
C GLN A 221 -1.29 5.78 -22.21
N VAL A 222 -0.35 5.43 -21.34
CA VAL A 222 -0.68 4.97 -19.98
C VAL A 222 -1.32 6.11 -19.18
N ARG A 223 -0.73 7.31 -19.24
CA ARG A 223 -1.26 8.52 -18.59
C ARG A 223 -2.67 8.86 -19.04
N LEU A 224 -2.95 8.82 -20.35
CA LEU A 224 -4.27 9.08 -20.93
C LEU A 224 -5.29 7.99 -20.61
N SER A 225 -4.84 6.77 -20.31
CA SER A 225 -5.71 5.68 -19.85
C SER A 225 -6.05 5.81 -18.36
N ALA A 226 -5.36 6.68 -17.62
CA ALA A 226 -5.62 6.95 -16.22
C ALA A 226 -6.82 7.88 -16.05
N HIS A 227 -7.94 7.29 -15.63
CA HIS A 227 -9.18 8.03 -15.39
C HIS A 227 -9.21 8.62 -13.98
N ASP A 228 -8.45 8.03 -13.05
CA ASP A 228 -8.37 8.47 -11.67
C ASP A 228 -6.90 8.60 -11.27
N TRP A 229 -6.51 9.80 -10.85
CA TRP A 229 -5.20 10.10 -10.28
C TRP A 229 -5.37 10.52 -8.83
N VAL A 230 -4.92 9.67 -7.90
CA VAL A 230 -5.02 9.91 -6.46
C VAL A 230 -3.67 10.38 -5.93
N MET A 231 -3.64 11.56 -5.30
CA MET A 231 -2.48 12.05 -4.57
C MET A 231 -2.63 11.65 -3.10
N CYS A 232 -1.74 10.79 -2.60
CA CYS A 232 -1.65 10.45 -1.18
C CYS A 232 -0.69 11.38 -0.44
N GLY A 233 -1.00 11.65 0.82
CA GLY A 233 -0.16 12.45 1.72
C GLY A 233 -0.26 13.97 1.53
N ASP A 234 -1.17 14.47 0.67
CA ASP A 234 -1.42 15.91 0.53
C ASP A 234 -2.39 16.42 1.61
N TRP A 235 -2.03 16.16 2.87
CA TRP A 235 -2.88 16.46 4.01
C TRP A 235 -2.58 17.86 4.53
N LYS A 236 -3.60 18.71 4.55
CA LYS A 236 -3.49 20.07 5.08
C LYS A 236 -2.98 20.06 6.52
N THR A 237 -2.05 20.96 6.80
CA THR A 237 -1.59 21.22 8.16
C THR A 237 -2.78 21.56 9.05
N PRO A 238 -2.83 21.03 10.28
CA PRO A 238 -3.83 21.39 11.26
C PRO A 238 -3.85 22.91 11.51
N ASP A 239 -5.03 23.51 11.43
CA ASP A 239 -5.23 24.96 11.61
C ASP A 239 -6.18 25.29 12.78
N GLY A 240 -6.61 24.26 13.52
CA GLY A 240 -7.54 24.36 14.65
C GLY A 240 -8.99 24.71 14.27
N LYS A 241 -9.30 24.91 12.98
CA LYS A 241 -10.63 25.34 12.51
C LYS A 241 -11.47 24.19 11.96
N SER A 242 -10.85 23.11 11.53
CA SER A 242 -11.54 21.93 10.99
C SER A 242 -10.80 20.63 11.31
N THR A 243 -11.55 19.53 11.40
CA THR A 243 -10.93 18.22 11.60
C THR A 243 -10.20 17.77 10.34
N THR A 244 -8.87 17.84 10.40
CA THR A 244 -7.96 17.47 9.31
C THR A 244 -7.72 15.95 9.25
N GLY A 245 -7.10 15.48 8.15
CA GLY A 245 -6.68 14.07 8.02
C GLY A 245 -5.76 13.61 9.16
N TRP A 246 -4.94 14.52 9.69
CA TRP A 246 -4.04 14.26 10.82
C TRP A 246 -4.80 13.97 12.13
N GLU A 247 -5.87 14.72 12.42
CA GLU A 247 -6.67 14.47 13.61
C GLU A 247 -7.44 13.15 13.53
N ARG A 248 -7.89 12.79 12.32
CA ARG A 248 -8.51 11.46 12.07
C ARG A 248 -7.47 10.36 12.27
N LEU A 249 -6.25 10.54 11.75
CA LEU A 249 -5.17 9.59 11.93
C LEU A 249 -4.85 9.35 13.41
N LEU A 250 -4.71 10.39 14.23
CA LEU A 250 -4.48 10.21 15.67
C LEU A 250 -5.62 9.45 16.36
N ARG A 251 -6.87 9.68 15.94
CA ARG A 251 -8.04 8.98 16.47
C ARG A 251 -8.00 7.49 16.12
N GLU A 252 -7.70 7.17 14.88
CA GLU A 252 -7.52 5.80 14.41
C GLU A 252 -6.36 5.11 15.15
N LEU A 253 -5.21 5.77 15.27
CA LEU A 253 -4.07 5.26 16.04
C LEU A 253 -4.42 5.00 17.50
N LYS A 254 -5.15 5.92 18.16
CA LYS A 254 -5.63 5.73 19.53
C LYS A 254 -6.54 4.51 19.67
N HIS A 255 -7.36 4.24 18.66
CA HIS A 255 -8.27 3.09 18.66
C HIS A 255 -7.50 1.78 18.45
N HIS A 256 -6.56 1.77 17.50
CA HIS A 256 -5.86 0.57 17.07
C HIS A 256 -4.67 0.20 17.94
N LEU A 257 -3.87 1.15 18.42
CA LEU A 257 -2.70 0.87 19.26
C LEU A 257 -3.10 0.21 20.59
N ALA A 258 -2.35 -0.81 20.98
CA ALA A 258 -2.45 -1.45 22.27
C ALA A 258 -1.33 -0.95 23.18
N LEU A 259 -1.70 -0.54 24.40
CA LEU A 259 -0.78 -0.13 25.46
C LEU A 259 -1.20 -0.84 26.75
N PRO A 260 -0.28 -1.31 27.61
CA PRO A 260 -0.59 -2.08 28.83
C PRO A 260 -1.56 -1.40 29.79
N GLY A 261 -1.41 -0.08 29.99
CA GLY A 261 -2.30 0.78 30.77
C GLY A 261 -3.53 1.27 29.99
N GLY A 262 -3.77 0.71 28.80
CA GLY A 262 -4.90 1.00 27.94
C GLY A 262 -4.91 2.43 27.39
N ALA A 263 -6.11 2.94 27.09
CA ALA A 263 -6.29 4.24 26.44
C ALA A 263 -5.77 5.44 27.26
N LYS A 264 -5.54 5.28 28.58
CA LYS A 264 -5.00 6.34 29.46
C LYS A 264 -3.51 6.60 29.22
N GLN A 265 -2.80 5.63 28.66
CA GLN A 265 -1.40 5.79 28.26
C GLN A 265 -1.24 6.49 26.91
N PHE A 266 -2.30 6.59 26.10
CA PHE A 266 -2.29 7.37 24.87
C PHE A 266 -2.52 8.86 25.18
N ARG A 267 -1.46 9.66 25.17
CA ARG A 267 -1.45 11.08 25.55
C ARG A 267 -0.99 12.02 24.44
N LEU A 268 -0.97 11.56 23.19
CA LEU A 268 -0.76 12.44 22.03
C LEU A 268 -1.95 13.42 21.90
N THR A 269 -1.71 14.67 22.29
CA THR A 269 -2.68 15.76 22.23
C THR A 269 -2.60 16.52 20.90
N HIS A 270 -3.45 17.53 20.74
CA HIS A 270 -3.37 18.45 19.60
C HIS A 270 -2.01 19.17 19.50
N GLY A 271 -1.33 19.42 20.63
CA GLY A 271 0.04 19.97 20.61
C GLY A 271 1.06 19.02 19.98
N ALA A 272 0.90 17.71 20.19
CA ALA A 272 1.74 16.68 19.57
C ALA A 272 1.47 16.52 18.07
N LEU A 273 0.30 16.95 17.59
CA LEU A 273 -0.10 16.89 16.18
C LEU A 273 0.82 17.74 15.30
N HIS A 274 1.15 18.97 15.74
CA HIS A 274 2.07 19.84 15.00
C HIS A 274 3.47 19.23 14.90
N ALA A 275 4.00 18.71 16.02
CA ALA A 275 5.29 18.03 16.04
C ALA A 275 5.29 16.77 15.15
N LEU A 276 4.19 16.03 15.12
CA LEU A 276 4.03 14.85 14.27
C LEU A 276 4.04 15.24 12.78
N VAL A 277 3.30 16.29 12.40
CA VAL A 277 3.24 16.79 11.03
C VAL A 277 4.62 17.27 10.57
N GLU A 278 5.28 18.09 11.39
CA GLU A 278 6.60 18.64 11.07
C GLU A 278 7.67 17.55 11.02
N GLY A 279 7.75 16.69 12.04
CA GLY A 279 8.74 15.63 12.12
C GLY A 279 8.57 14.57 11.04
N SER A 280 7.33 14.29 10.61
CA SER A 280 7.05 13.41 9.47
C SER A 280 7.16 14.09 8.11
N LEU A 281 7.51 15.38 8.06
CA LEU A 281 7.56 16.19 6.84
C LEU A 281 6.24 16.15 6.04
N GLY A 282 5.12 16.11 6.75
CA GLY A 282 3.79 16.01 6.18
C GLY A 282 3.45 14.63 5.58
N ARG A 283 4.21 13.57 5.88
CA ARG A 283 4.02 12.23 5.28
C ARG A 283 3.27 11.30 6.26
N PRO A 284 2.00 10.95 6.00
CA PRO A 284 1.20 10.19 6.95
C PRO A 284 1.74 8.78 7.24
N GLY A 285 2.28 8.09 6.23
CA GLY A 285 2.87 6.76 6.43
C GLY A 285 4.12 6.80 7.31
N LEU A 286 4.93 7.86 7.21
CA LEU A 286 6.05 8.09 8.12
C LEU A 286 5.57 8.37 9.54
N ALA A 287 4.53 9.19 9.69
CA ALA A 287 3.92 9.46 10.99
C ALA A 287 3.35 8.21 11.66
N ILE A 288 2.69 7.32 10.92
CA ILE A 288 2.21 6.02 11.44
C ILE A 288 3.38 5.21 11.98
N ARG A 289 4.45 5.05 11.18
CA ARG A 289 5.65 4.32 11.62
C ARG A 289 6.25 4.93 12.88
N TRP A 290 6.35 6.25 12.93
CA TRP A 290 6.90 6.96 14.09
C TRP A 290 6.07 6.74 15.35
N VAL A 291 4.75 6.91 15.27
CA VAL A 291 3.86 6.71 16.42
C VAL A 291 3.90 5.25 16.88
N THR A 292 3.99 4.28 15.96
CA THR A 292 4.15 2.87 16.31
C THR A 292 5.49 2.59 17.02
N SER A 293 6.60 3.17 16.54
CA SER A 293 7.90 3.12 17.24
C SER A 293 7.80 3.73 18.63
N ALA A 294 7.23 4.93 18.76
CA ALA A 294 7.03 5.60 20.03
C ALA A 294 6.13 4.80 21.00
N ALA A 295 5.11 4.11 20.47
CA ALA A 295 4.26 3.23 21.26
C ALA A 295 5.05 2.03 21.80
N ASN A 296 5.89 1.41 20.97
CA ASN A 296 6.73 0.29 21.38
C ASN A 296 7.80 0.71 22.40
N TYR A 297 8.38 1.91 22.21
CA TYR A 297 9.26 2.52 23.22
C TYR A 297 8.52 2.74 24.55
N ALA A 298 7.30 3.29 24.51
CA ALA A 298 6.50 3.50 25.72
C ALA A 298 6.16 2.17 26.41
N ILE A 299 5.87 1.10 25.65
CA ILE A 299 5.66 -0.24 26.19
C ILE A 299 6.92 -0.75 26.91
N ALA A 300 8.07 -0.69 26.23
CA ALA A 300 9.34 -1.21 26.76
C ALA A 300 9.82 -0.48 28.03
N ASN A 301 9.44 0.79 28.19
CA ASN A 301 9.81 1.62 29.32
C ASN A 301 8.65 1.85 30.32
N GLU A 302 7.55 1.11 30.15
CA GLU A 302 6.32 1.25 30.96
C GLU A 302 5.80 2.70 31.07
N ALA A 303 6.05 3.51 30.04
CA ALA A 303 5.77 4.94 29.99
C ALA A 303 4.45 5.26 29.25
N THR A 304 4.11 6.54 29.20
CA THR A 304 3.01 7.04 28.37
C THR A 304 3.47 7.31 26.94
N LEU A 305 2.57 7.09 25.97
CA LEU A 305 2.77 7.55 24.59
C LEU A 305 2.37 9.02 24.52
N ASP A 306 3.35 9.90 24.69
CA ASP A 306 3.23 11.36 24.69
C ASP A 306 4.26 12.01 23.75
N HIS A 307 4.42 13.33 23.87
CA HIS A 307 5.37 14.09 23.07
C HIS A 307 6.84 13.71 23.34
N ASP A 308 7.17 13.31 24.57
CA ASP A 308 8.53 12.93 24.94
C ASP A 308 8.89 11.57 24.33
N ALA A 309 7.95 10.62 24.33
CA ALA A 309 8.11 9.33 23.64
C ALA A 309 8.30 9.51 22.12
N LEU A 310 7.56 10.43 21.50
CA LEU A 310 7.77 10.78 20.08
C LEU A 310 9.17 11.36 19.86
N THR A 311 9.54 12.37 20.64
CA THR A 311 10.84 13.06 20.50
C THR A 311 12.01 12.09 20.68
N THR A 312 11.91 11.17 21.64
CA THR A 312 12.94 10.16 21.90
C THR A 312 13.15 9.21 20.73
N THR A 313 12.08 8.86 20.02
CA THR A 313 12.11 7.92 18.88
C THR A 313 12.27 8.59 17.52
N TYR A 314 12.44 9.92 17.48
CA TYR A 314 12.56 10.67 16.23
C TYR A 314 13.74 10.21 15.36
N SER A 315 14.86 9.83 15.98
CA SER A 315 16.06 9.35 15.27
C SER A 315 15.83 8.03 14.50
N GLU A 316 14.83 7.23 14.90
CA GLU A 316 14.50 5.96 14.24
C GLU A 316 13.83 6.14 12.87
N ILE A 317 13.20 7.30 12.65
CA ILE A 317 12.43 7.57 11.43
C ILE A 317 13.18 8.43 10.41
N ASP A 318 14.24 9.13 10.84
CA ASP A 318 15.15 9.88 9.98
C ASP A 318 16.61 9.77 10.51
N PRO A 319 17.34 8.71 10.13
CA PRO A 319 18.73 8.52 10.54
C PRO A 319 19.66 9.66 10.07
N ALA A 320 19.30 10.35 8.98
CA ALA A 320 20.11 11.42 8.39
C ALA A 320 20.01 12.74 9.17
N ARG A 321 18.95 12.95 9.97
CA ARG A 321 18.80 14.11 10.86
C ARG A 321 19.23 13.85 12.30
N ALA A 322 19.34 12.60 12.74
CA ALA A 322 19.79 12.26 14.09
C ALA A 322 21.22 12.78 14.38
N THR A 323 22.08 12.87 13.36
CA THR A 323 23.45 13.37 13.48
C THR A 323 23.50 14.88 13.74
N LEU A 324 22.57 15.66 13.19
CA LEU A 324 22.52 17.13 13.35
C LEU A 324 22.04 17.56 14.75
N SER A 325 21.16 16.77 15.39
CA SER A 325 20.66 17.08 16.74
C SER A 325 21.69 16.79 17.85
N MET A 326 22.69 15.95 17.59
CA MET A 326 23.81 15.71 18.51
C MET A 326 24.90 16.80 18.40
N GLU A 327 25.12 17.37 17.22
CA GLU A 327 26.12 18.44 17.02
C GLU A 327 25.67 19.80 17.57
N VAL A 328 24.36 20.03 17.73
CA VAL A 328 23.84 21.28 18.33
C VAL A 328 23.83 21.24 19.87
N ARG A 329 24.14 20.07 20.47
CA ARG A 329 24.22 19.89 21.94
C ARG A 329 25.64 19.61 22.45
N ALA A 330 26.66 19.67 21.59
CA ALA A 330 28.08 19.61 21.96
C ALA A 330 28.69 21.01 21.93
#